data_AF-X1HZV2-F1
#
_entry.id   AF-X1HZV2-F1
#
_cell.length_a   1.000
_cell.length_b   1.000
_cell.length_c   1.000
_cell.angle_alpha   90.00
_cell.angle_beta   90.00
_cell.angle_gamma   90.00
#
_symmetry.space_group_name_H-M   'P 1'
#
loop_
_entity.id
_entity.type
_entity.pdbx_description
1 polymer ?
#
loop_
_entity_poly.entity_id
_entity_poly.type
_entity_poly.pdbx_seq_one_letter_code
_entity_poly.pdbx_strand_id
1 'polypeptide(L)'
;NLYGLPKSIVKDCLLEFIKMHRNGSKHEENISFRHWIDKTFGKGIARHFMRPYNTKFWTVSLDELTCEWIDGFIPVPTLNQVIEGTIEESKQNLGYNAFFWYPEKGGISEVARAFANQIKNIIKECKITKIDLKRKEISFNGNQKEKFDFLVSTVPLPEILGMLGKAPEDILTSFKKLRWNSIFNLNLGIEKRLKFFQHWVYFPEKNFSFFRVGFPHNFSSFLTPSDKSSLYIEVSYSVNKPIDKNNIILRIKEDLRKAGILTLDEQ
;
A
#
# COMPACT_ATOMS: atom_id res chain seq x y z
N ASN A 1 -2.51 12.35 15.90
CA ASN A 1 -3.42 13.07 14.99
C ASN A 1 -4.87 12.86 15.41
N LEU A 2 -5.28 13.42 16.55
CA LEU A 2 -6.66 13.36 17.07
C LEU A 2 -7.37 14.72 17.00
N TYR A 3 -6.61 15.79 16.80
CA TYR A 3 -7.08 17.16 16.66
C TYR A 3 -8.05 17.28 15.49
N GLY A 4 -9.11 18.08 15.68
CA GLY A 4 -10.17 18.27 14.69
C GLY A 4 -11.19 17.13 14.59
N LEU A 5 -10.96 15.97 15.22
CA LEU A 5 -11.96 14.88 15.25
C LEU A 5 -13.13 15.21 16.20
N PRO A 6 -14.30 14.57 16.01
CA PRO A 6 -15.42 14.66 16.94
C PRO A 6 -14.98 14.33 18.38
N LYS A 7 -15.42 15.15 19.35
CA LYS A 7 -15.00 15.03 20.77
C LYS A 7 -15.23 13.63 21.36
N SER A 8 -16.28 12.93 20.93
CA SER A 8 -16.57 11.55 21.32
C SER A 8 -15.51 10.56 20.85
N ILE A 9 -15.03 10.71 19.60
CA ILE A 9 -13.96 9.90 19.03
C ILE A 9 -12.63 10.19 19.73
N VAL A 10 -12.30 11.48 19.94
CA VAL A 10 -11.09 11.88 20.67
C VAL A 10 -11.07 11.26 22.07
N LYS A 11 -12.19 11.36 22.80
CA LYS A 11 -12.34 10.78 24.14
C LYS A 11 -12.15 9.26 24.14
N ASP A 12 -12.79 8.55 23.21
CA ASP A 12 -12.68 7.09 23.08
C ASP A 12 -11.25 6.65 22.75
N CYS A 13 -10.60 7.30 21.78
CA CYS A 13 -9.19 7.07 21.45
C CYS A 13 -8.27 7.28 22.65
N LEU A 14 -8.38 8.43 23.33
CA LEU A 14 -7.50 8.79 24.43
C LEU A 14 -7.69 7.85 25.64
N LEU A 15 -8.94 7.58 26.04
CA LEU A 15 -9.23 6.72 27.19
C LEU A 15 -8.74 5.29 26.96
N GLU A 16 -8.99 4.71 25.79
CA GLU A 16 -8.53 3.35 25.49
C GLU A 16 -7.01 3.26 25.33
N PHE A 17 -6.37 4.31 24.78
CA PHE A 17 -4.91 4.37 24.71
C PHE A 17 -4.28 4.46 26.10
N ILE A 18 -4.80 5.30 26.99
CA ILE A 18 -4.32 5.41 28.39
C ILE A 18 -4.54 4.09 29.15
N LYS A 19 -5.70 3.45 29.01
CA LYS A 19 -5.98 2.14 29.65
C LYS A 19 -4.98 1.08 29.20
N MET A 20 -4.71 1.01 27.90
CA MET A 20 -3.71 0.11 27.35
C MET A 20 -2.32 0.43 27.93
N HIS A 21 -1.91 1.69 27.91
CA HIS A 21 -0.59 2.12 28.39
C HIS A 21 -0.37 1.80 29.89
N ARG A 22 -1.40 1.96 30.72
CA ARG A 22 -1.36 1.65 32.16
C ARG A 22 -1.25 0.16 32.46
N ASN A 23 -1.89 -0.68 31.67
CA ASN A 23 -1.86 -2.13 31.88
C ASN A 23 -0.50 -2.74 31.53
N GLY A 24 0.32 -2.02 30.75
CA GLY A 24 1.58 -2.51 30.22
C GLY A 24 1.36 -3.58 29.14
N SER A 25 2.21 -3.58 28.12
CA SER A 25 2.23 -4.61 27.10
C SER A 25 3.31 -5.64 27.45
N LYS A 26 2.92 -6.83 27.92
CA LYS A 26 3.82 -7.98 27.89
C LYS A 26 4.09 -8.34 26.43
N HIS A 27 5.35 -8.54 26.09
CA HIS A 27 5.74 -9.08 24.80
C HIS A 27 5.12 -10.46 24.64
N GLU A 28 4.35 -10.64 23.56
CA GLU A 28 3.77 -11.92 23.18
C GLU A 28 4.22 -12.20 21.76
N GLU A 29 4.86 -13.35 21.56
CA GLU A 29 5.27 -13.83 20.25
C GLU A 29 4.08 -14.43 19.50
N ASN A 30 4.15 -14.42 18.17
CA ASN A 30 3.19 -15.08 17.28
C ASN A 30 1.73 -14.63 17.43
N ILE A 31 1.52 -13.36 17.80
CA ILE A 31 0.17 -12.77 17.85
C ILE A 31 -0.29 -12.33 16.47
N SER A 32 -1.61 -12.34 16.26
CA SER A 32 -2.19 -11.78 15.04
C SER A 32 -2.05 -10.27 14.98
N PHE A 33 -2.05 -9.72 13.76
CA PHE A 33 -1.97 -8.29 13.55
C PHE A 33 -3.15 -7.53 14.21
N ARG A 34 -4.34 -8.14 14.25
CA ARG A 34 -5.49 -7.60 15.00
C ARG A 34 -5.16 -7.42 16.47
N HIS A 35 -4.59 -8.44 17.10
CA HIS A 35 -4.24 -8.42 18.53
C HIS A 35 -3.11 -7.43 18.80
N TRP A 36 -2.11 -7.39 17.92
CA TRP A 36 -1.03 -6.40 18.01
C TRP A 36 -1.56 -4.96 17.93
N ILE A 37 -2.47 -4.67 17.00
CA ILE A 37 -3.12 -3.35 16.89
C ILE A 37 -3.78 -2.95 18.22
N ASP A 38 -4.53 -3.86 18.84
CA ASP A 38 -5.25 -3.57 20.09
C ASP A 38 -4.31 -3.31 21.25
N LYS A 39 -3.24 -4.10 21.33
CA LYS A 39 -2.20 -3.95 22.36
C LYS A 39 -1.32 -2.73 22.16
N THR A 40 -1.18 -2.25 20.93
CA THR A 40 -0.27 -1.14 20.61
C THR A 40 -0.97 0.21 20.63
N PHE A 41 -2.23 0.26 20.18
CA PHE A 41 -2.97 1.51 20.01
C PHE A 41 -4.20 1.64 20.91
N GLY A 42 -4.55 0.59 21.67
CA GLY A 42 -5.81 0.53 22.40
C GLY A 42 -7.03 0.43 21.48
N LYS A 43 -8.17 0.04 22.04
CA LYS A 43 -9.39 -0.25 21.25
C LYS A 43 -9.97 0.95 20.53
N GLY A 44 -9.74 2.17 21.00
CA GLY A 44 -10.28 3.39 20.40
C GLY A 44 -9.63 3.68 19.04
N ILE A 45 -8.31 3.91 19.01
CA ILE A 45 -7.56 4.12 17.76
C ILE A 45 -7.69 2.89 16.83
N ALA A 46 -7.67 1.68 17.42
CA ALA A 46 -7.89 0.45 16.67
C ALA A 46 -9.21 0.46 15.89
N ARG A 47 -10.30 0.88 16.55
CA ARG A 47 -11.65 0.89 15.98
C ARG A 47 -11.81 1.93 14.88
N HIS A 48 -11.30 3.14 15.11
CA HIS A 48 -11.56 4.28 14.20
C HIS A 48 -10.61 4.33 13.01
N PHE A 49 -9.40 3.78 13.12
CA PHE A 49 -8.41 3.86 12.06
C PHE A 49 -7.76 2.51 11.72
N MET A 50 -7.02 1.91 12.66
CA MET A 50 -6.11 0.80 12.32
C MET A 50 -6.83 -0.41 11.74
N ARG A 51 -7.91 -0.88 12.37
CA ARG A 51 -8.66 -2.04 11.85
C ARG A 51 -9.37 -1.73 10.54
N PRO A 52 -10.22 -0.69 10.41
CA PRO A 52 -10.95 -0.45 9.17
C PRO A 52 -10.02 -0.18 7.99
N TYR A 53 -8.93 0.58 8.18
CA TYR A 53 -7.92 0.82 7.16
C TYR A 53 -7.25 -0.48 6.71
N ASN A 54 -6.70 -1.25 7.64
CA ASN A 54 -5.94 -2.46 7.29
C ASN A 54 -6.85 -3.55 6.72
N THR A 55 -8.08 -3.72 7.20
CA THR A 55 -9.04 -4.64 6.59
C THR A 55 -9.39 -4.20 5.17
N LYS A 56 -9.52 -2.90 4.93
CA LYS A 56 -9.74 -2.36 3.59
C LYS A 56 -8.56 -2.66 2.67
N PHE A 57 -7.32 -2.44 3.14
CA PHE A 57 -6.09 -2.65 2.39
C PHE A 57 -5.81 -4.14 2.12
N TRP A 58 -5.76 -4.97 3.16
CA TRP A 58 -5.35 -6.38 3.04
C TRP A 58 -6.43 -7.31 2.51
N THR A 59 -7.71 -6.90 2.54
CA THR A 59 -8.87 -7.66 2.04
C THR A 59 -9.12 -9.01 2.73
N VAL A 60 -8.51 -9.22 3.90
CA VAL A 60 -8.61 -10.45 4.72
C VAL A 60 -8.81 -10.09 6.19
N SER A 61 -9.13 -11.07 7.04
CA SER A 61 -9.16 -10.81 8.48
C SER A 61 -7.76 -10.47 8.99
N LEU A 62 -7.67 -9.47 9.88
CA LEU A 62 -6.40 -9.11 10.52
C LEU A 62 -5.94 -10.17 11.54
N ASP A 63 -6.79 -11.18 11.82
CA ASP A 63 -6.43 -12.35 12.60
C ASP A 63 -5.55 -13.34 11.86
N GLU A 64 -5.58 -13.27 10.53
CA GLU A 64 -4.83 -14.17 9.66
C GLU A 64 -3.48 -13.59 9.25
N LEU A 65 -3.20 -12.34 9.64
CA LEU A 65 -1.97 -11.64 9.34
C LEU A 65 -1.02 -11.74 10.53
N THR A 66 0.24 -12.06 10.23
CA THR A 66 1.32 -12.09 11.21
C THR A 66 1.85 -10.67 11.47
N CYS A 67 2.84 -10.54 12.35
CA CYS A 67 3.35 -9.25 12.83
C CYS A 67 4.81 -8.98 12.42
N GLU A 68 5.54 -9.92 11.81
CA GLU A 68 6.98 -9.77 11.55
C GLU A 68 7.31 -8.66 10.54
N TRP A 69 6.33 -8.25 9.73
CA TRP A 69 6.48 -7.20 8.72
C TRP A 69 6.24 -5.78 9.25
N ILE A 70 5.78 -5.60 10.50
CA ILE A 70 5.36 -4.29 10.98
C ILE A 70 6.52 -3.38 11.39
N ASP A 71 7.67 -3.98 11.74
CA ASP A 71 8.82 -3.23 12.24
C ASP A 71 9.34 -2.26 11.19
N GLY A 72 9.52 -1.00 11.60
CA GLY A 72 9.85 0.11 10.71
C GLY A 72 8.71 0.66 9.84
N PHE A 73 7.59 -0.05 9.67
CA PHE A 73 6.49 0.37 8.79
C PHE A 73 5.33 1.07 9.50
N ILE A 74 5.03 0.69 10.75
CA ILE A 74 3.93 1.27 11.52
C ILE A 74 4.49 2.07 12.69
N PRO A 75 4.50 3.42 12.64
CA PRO A 75 4.99 4.23 13.74
C PRO A 75 4.06 4.14 14.95
N VAL A 76 4.64 3.92 16.13
CA VAL A 76 3.92 3.84 17.41
C VAL A 76 4.12 5.15 18.17
N PRO A 77 3.07 5.95 18.43
CA PRO A 77 3.21 7.20 19.15
C PRO A 77 3.36 6.96 20.67
N THR A 78 4.07 7.87 21.33
CA THR A 78 4.12 7.97 22.79
C THR A 78 2.82 8.52 23.35
N LEU A 79 2.57 8.32 24.65
CA LEU A 79 1.41 8.89 25.33
C LEU A 79 1.36 10.42 25.22
N ASN A 80 2.50 11.10 25.38
CA ASN A 80 2.58 12.56 25.26
C ASN A 80 2.18 13.02 23.85
N GLN A 81 2.69 12.36 22.80
CA GLN A 81 2.30 12.67 21.41
C GLN A 81 0.80 12.47 21.16
N VAL A 82 0.19 11.44 21.76
CA VAL A 82 -1.26 11.23 21.64
C VAL A 82 -2.04 12.35 22.33
N ILE A 83 -1.62 12.78 23.53
CA ILE A 83 -2.24 13.87 24.29
C ILE A 83 -2.09 15.20 23.56
N GLU A 84 -0.86 15.58 23.18
CA GLU A 84 -0.56 16.79 22.39
C GLU A 84 -1.41 16.83 21.12
N GLY A 85 -1.47 15.69 20.44
CA GLY A 85 -2.27 15.53 19.23
C GLY A 85 -3.78 15.62 19.43
N THR A 86 -4.30 15.87 20.64
CA THR A 86 -5.70 16.24 20.89
C THR A 86 -5.92 17.76 20.96
N ILE A 87 -4.87 18.53 21.24
CA ILE A 87 -4.91 19.97 21.52
C ILE A 87 -4.67 20.77 20.24
N GLU A 88 -3.69 20.34 19.44
CA GLU A 88 -3.31 20.98 18.19
C GLU A 88 -2.89 19.97 17.13
N GLU A 89 -2.79 20.43 15.89
CA GLU A 89 -2.29 19.62 14.79
C GLU A 89 -0.82 19.23 15.04
N SER A 90 -0.52 17.94 14.96
CA SER A 90 0.83 17.44 15.19
C SER A 90 1.77 17.91 14.08
N LYS A 91 2.77 18.70 14.47
CA LYS A 91 3.90 19.08 13.59
C LYS A 91 5.01 18.02 13.56
N GLN A 92 4.86 16.94 14.34
CA GLN A 92 5.88 15.90 14.42
C GLN A 92 5.82 14.97 13.21
N ASN A 93 6.99 14.77 12.62
CA ASN A 93 7.25 13.85 11.53
C ASN A 93 7.41 12.42 12.08
N LEU A 94 6.44 11.55 11.78
CA LEU A 94 6.43 10.16 12.25
C LEU A 94 6.62 9.20 11.08
N GLY A 95 7.52 8.23 11.26
CA GLY A 95 7.76 7.15 10.30
C GLY A 95 8.92 7.39 9.34
N TYR A 96 9.32 6.33 8.64
CA TYR A 96 10.48 6.31 7.74
C TYR A 96 10.34 7.22 6.51
N ASN A 97 9.11 7.59 6.16
CA ASN A 97 8.76 8.36 4.97
C ASN A 97 8.30 9.79 5.28
N ALA A 98 8.58 10.29 6.49
CA ALA A 98 8.23 11.68 6.83
C ALA A 98 8.99 12.69 5.95
N PHE A 99 10.18 12.32 5.48
CA PHE A 99 10.87 12.95 4.36
C PHE A 99 11.17 11.89 3.31
N PHE A 100 11.09 12.26 2.04
CA PHE A 100 11.44 11.38 0.94
C PHE A 100 11.97 12.18 -0.25
N TRP A 101 12.78 11.52 -1.07
CA TRP A 101 13.25 12.05 -2.34
C TRP A 101 12.35 11.56 -3.47
N TYR A 102 12.11 12.42 -4.44
CA TYR A 102 11.38 12.07 -5.65
C TYR A 102 12.07 12.72 -6.86
N PRO A 103 12.20 12.03 -8.01
CA PRO A 103 12.78 12.64 -9.21
C PRO A 103 12.04 13.90 -9.62
N GLU A 104 12.79 14.96 -9.91
CA GLU A 104 12.19 16.23 -10.31
C GLU A 104 11.33 16.06 -11.59
N LYS A 105 11.77 15.23 -12.54
CA LYS A 105 11.06 14.97 -13.82
C LYS A 105 10.93 13.47 -14.08
N GLY A 106 9.98 13.08 -14.94
CA GLY A 106 9.83 11.70 -15.45
C GLY A 106 9.21 10.68 -14.49
N GLY A 107 8.99 11.05 -13.22
CA GLY A 107 8.38 10.17 -12.22
C GLY A 107 9.37 9.17 -11.62
N ILE A 108 8.88 8.35 -10.68
CA ILE A 108 9.71 7.38 -9.93
C ILE A 108 10.45 6.38 -10.83
N SER A 109 9.93 6.12 -12.04
CA SER A 109 10.56 5.21 -13.00
C SER A 109 11.94 5.69 -13.47
N GLU A 110 12.25 6.98 -13.36
CA GLU A 110 13.57 7.53 -13.70
C GLU A 110 14.70 6.92 -12.86
N VAL A 111 14.43 6.53 -11.62
CA VAL A 111 15.42 5.85 -10.79
C VAL A 111 15.84 4.52 -11.44
N ALA A 112 14.87 3.70 -11.82
CA ALA A 112 15.14 2.42 -12.49
C ALA A 112 15.79 2.62 -13.87
N ARG A 113 15.35 3.62 -14.64
CA ARG A 113 15.94 3.96 -15.95
C ARG A 113 17.38 4.43 -15.82
N ALA A 114 17.70 5.23 -14.81
CA ALA A 114 19.05 5.71 -14.57
C ALA A 114 20.03 4.55 -14.32
N PHE A 115 19.63 3.56 -13.49
CA PHE A 115 20.42 2.34 -13.32
C PHE A 115 20.50 1.52 -14.61
N ALA A 116 19.37 1.32 -15.30
CA ALA A 116 19.33 0.55 -16.54
C ALA A 116 20.26 1.12 -17.63
N ASN A 117 20.37 2.44 -17.73
CA ASN A 117 21.25 3.12 -18.70
C ASN A 117 22.75 2.84 -18.45
N GLN A 118 23.13 2.40 -17.25
CA GLN A 118 24.51 2.03 -16.93
C GLN A 118 24.80 0.54 -17.20
N ILE A 119 23.78 -0.26 -17.50
CA ILE A 119 23.89 -1.71 -17.70
C ILE A 119 23.83 -2.01 -19.20
N LYS A 120 24.89 -2.63 -19.73
CA LYS A 120 25.03 -2.87 -21.18
C LYS A 120 24.26 -4.09 -21.69
N ASN A 121 23.90 -5.02 -20.81
CA ASN A 121 23.37 -6.35 -21.15
C ASN A 121 21.92 -6.55 -20.70
N ILE A 122 21.08 -5.51 -20.81
CA ILE A 122 19.64 -5.65 -20.59
C ILE A 122 18.97 -6.10 -21.89
N ILE A 123 18.40 -7.29 -21.86
CA ILE A 123 17.59 -7.82 -22.96
C ILE A 123 16.12 -7.57 -22.64
N LYS A 124 15.44 -6.80 -23.49
CA LYS A 124 14.02 -6.47 -23.38
C LYS A 124 13.19 -7.39 -24.26
N GLU A 125 11.87 -7.36 -24.06
CA GLU A 125 10.92 -8.16 -24.84
C GLU A 125 11.18 -9.67 -24.75
N CYS A 126 11.83 -10.12 -23.66
CA CYS A 126 12.10 -11.53 -23.37
C CYS A 126 11.14 -12.06 -22.33
N LYS A 127 9.94 -12.49 -22.75
CA LYS A 127 9.01 -13.14 -21.84
C LYS A 127 9.48 -14.57 -21.59
N ILE A 128 9.95 -14.85 -20.37
CA ILE A 128 10.28 -16.21 -19.94
C ILE A 128 9.02 -17.08 -19.98
N THR A 129 9.10 -18.20 -20.67
CA THR A 129 8.02 -19.19 -20.80
C THR A 129 8.33 -20.49 -20.07
N LYS A 130 9.62 -20.81 -19.88
CA LYS A 130 10.05 -22.02 -19.17
C LYS A 130 11.40 -21.81 -18.48
N ILE A 131 11.58 -22.47 -17.34
CA ILE A 131 12.83 -22.56 -16.59
C ILE A 131 13.12 -24.05 -16.36
N ASP A 132 14.21 -24.55 -16.92
CA ASP A 132 14.71 -25.91 -16.69
C ASP A 132 15.92 -25.85 -15.75
N LEU A 133 15.67 -26.13 -14.46
CA LEU A 133 16.72 -26.09 -13.43
C LEU A 133 17.76 -27.22 -13.58
N LYS A 134 17.40 -28.35 -14.20
CA LYS A 134 18.33 -29.48 -14.40
C LYS A 134 19.31 -29.18 -15.52
N ARG A 135 18.81 -28.65 -16.64
CA ARG A 135 19.63 -28.22 -17.78
C ARG A 135 20.26 -26.84 -17.58
N LYS A 136 19.84 -26.13 -16.53
CA LYS A 136 20.14 -24.72 -16.27
C LYS A 136 19.90 -23.84 -17.51
N GLU A 137 18.70 -23.94 -18.05
CA GLU A 137 18.30 -23.28 -19.29
C GLU A 137 16.96 -22.55 -19.08
N ILE A 138 16.86 -21.32 -19.54
CA ILE A 138 15.59 -20.61 -19.70
C ILE A 138 15.12 -20.72 -21.14
N SER A 139 13.80 -20.74 -21.33
CA SER A 139 13.18 -20.52 -22.64
C SER A 139 12.36 -19.25 -22.60
N PHE A 140 12.45 -18.44 -23.64
CA PHE A 140 11.74 -17.17 -23.76
C PHE A 140 11.20 -16.97 -25.16
N ASN A 141 10.15 -16.15 -25.27
CA ASN A 141 9.45 -15.87 -26.54
C ASN A 141 9.07 -17.16 -27.31
N GLY A 142 8.70 -18.22 -26.58
CA GLY A 142 8.32 -19.52 -27.11
C GLY A 142 9.49 -20.49 -27.31
N ASN A 143 10.44 -20.17 -28.18
CA ASN A 143 11.44 -21.13 -28.67
C ASN A 143 12.90 -20.72 -28.43
N GLN A 144 13.18 -19.48 -28.01
CA GLN A 144 14.54 -19.02 -27.76
C GLN A 144 15.03 -19.56 -26.42
N LYS A 145 16.33 -19.83 -26.32
CA LYS A 145 16.93 -20.52 -25.18
C LYS A 145 18.24 -19.88 -24.76
N GLU A 146 18.47 -19.85 -23.47
CA GLU A 146 19.71 -19.34 -22.89
C GLU A 146 20.08 -20.14 -21.66
N LYS A 147 21.38 -20.44 -21.50
CA LYS A 147 21.89 -21.18 -20.35
C LYS A 147 22.33 -20.23 -19.24
N PHE A 148 22.26 -20.70 -18.01
CA PHE A 148 22.73 -19.98 -16.84
C PHE A 148 23.54 -20.89 -15.92
N ASP A 149 24.43 -20.31 -15.12
CA ASP A 149 25.05 -21.03 -13.99
C ASP A 149 24.26 -20.83 -12.70
N PHE A 150 23.78 -19.60 -12.51
CA PHE A 150 22.95 -19.14 -11.41
C PHE A 150 21.76 -18.36 -11.97
N LEU A 151 20.58 -18.56 -11.37
CA LEU A 151 19.37 -17.84 -11.72
C LEU A 151 18.92 -16.99 -10.53
N VAL A 152 18.96 -15.67 -10.68
CA VAL A 152 18.35 -14.73 -9.75
C VAL A 152 17.01 -14.31 -10.35
N SER A 153 15.91 -14.80 -9.78
CA SER A 153 14.56 -14.50 -10.27
C SER A 153 13.88 -13.44 -9.41
N THR A 154 13.33 -12.43 -10.06
CA THR A 154 12.44 -11.42 -9.46
C THR A 154 11.00 -11.56 -9.95
N VAL A 155 10.66 -12.67 -10.64
CA VAL A 155 9.30 -12.98 -11.07
C VAL A 155 8.43 -13.21 -9.83
N PRO A 156 7.16 -12.73 -9.81
CA PRO A 156 6.27 -13.02 -8.70
C PRO A 156 6.20 -14.51 -8.40
N LEU A 157 6.39 -14.87 -7.13
CA LEU A 157 6.47 -16.26 -6.71
C LEU A 157 5.23 -17.08 -7.17
N PRO A 158 3.97 -16.60 -7.09
CA PRO A 158 2.83 -17.36 -7.61
C PRO A 158 2.91 -17.68 -9.12
N GLU A 159 3.58 -16.83 -9.90
CA GLU A 159 3.67 -16.97 -11.36
C GLU A 159 4.81 -17.90 -11.81
N ILE A 160 5.91 -17.95 -11.04
CA ILE A 160 7.09 -18.73 -11.40
C ILE A 160 6.79 -20.23 -11.54
N LEU A 161 5.77 -20.71 -10.82
CA LEU A 161 5.41 -22.12 -10.84
C LEU A 161 5.01 -22.60 -12.25
N GLY A 162 4.32 -21.76 -13.02
CA GLY A 162 3.96 -22.07 -14.40
C GLY A 162 5.18 -22.21 -15.33
N MET A 163 6.32 -21.63 -14.95
CA MET A 163 7.56 -21.63 -15.74
C MET A 163 8.48 -22.80 -15.37
N LEU A 164 8.50 -23.23 -14.09
CA LEU A 164 9.41 -24.26 -13.59
C LEU A 164 9.11 -25.69 -14.09
N GLY A 165 7.98 -25.91 -14.77
CA GLY A 165 7.58 -27.24 -15.23
C GLY A 165 7.15 -28.14 -14.06
N LYS A 166 7.75 -29.33 -13.94
CA LYS A 166 7.42 -30.28 -12.86
C LYS A 166 8.14 -29.91 -11.56
N ALA A 167 7.37 -29.67 -10.50
CA ALA A 167 7.88 -29.50 -9.14
C ALA A 167 7.40 -30.65 -8.23
N PRO A 168 8.17 -30.98 -7.18
CA PRO A 168 7.73 -31.87 -6.09
C PRO A 168 6.37 -31.46 -5.50
N GLU A 169 5.60 -32.45 -5.02
CA GLU A 169 4.21 -32.24 -4.56
C GLU A 169 4.10 -31.35 -3.31
N ASP A 170 5.05 -31.46 -2.40
CA ASP A 170 5.18 -30.61 -1.21
C ASP A 170 5.41 -29.14 -1.58
N ILE A 171 6.22 -28.89 -2.62
CA ILE A 171 6.43 -27.57 -3.18
C ILE A 171 5.14 -27.05 -3.82
N LEU A 172 4.48 -27.84 -4.67
CA LEU A 172 3.19 -27.48 -5.28
C LEU A 172 2.12 -27.14 -4.22
N THR A 173 2.08 -27.91 -3.15
CA THR A 173 1.17 -27.69 -2.01
C THR A 173 1.48 -26.38 -1.29
N SER A 174 2.77 -26.02 -1.17
CA SER A 174 3.19 -24.76 -0.56
C SER A 174 2.83 -23.55 -1.41
N PHE A 175 3.00 -23.62 -2.74
CA PHE A 175 2.58 -22.55 -3.66
C PHE A 175 1.09 -22.22 -3.57
N LYS A 176 0.23 -23.24 -3.39
CA LYS A 176 -1.21 -23.04 -3.23
C LYS A 176 -1.61 -22.26 -1.96
N LYS A 177 -0.71 -22.16 -0.98
CA LYS A 177 -0.93 -21.41 0.27
C LYS A 177 -0.56 -19.93 0.14
N LEU A 178 0.11 -19.52 -0.94
CA LEU A 178 0.48 -18.12 -1.16
C LEU A 178 -0.79 -17.28 -1.31
N ARG A 179 -0.82 -16.17 -0.57
CA ARG A 179 -1.92 -15.20 -0.58
C ARG A 179 -1.39 -13.85 -0.98
N TRP A 180 -2.18 -13.12 -1.74
CA TRP A 180 -1.91 -11.75 -2.12
C TRP A 180 -3.24 -11.02 -2.29
N ASN A 181 -3.18 -9.70 -2.20
CA ASN A 181 -4.20 -8.80 -2.71
C ASN A 181 -3.67 -8.14 -3.99
N SER A 182 -4.58 -7.56 -4.75
CA SER A 182 -4.27 -6.76 -5.93
C SER A 182 -4.71 -5.33 -5.70
N ILE A 183 -4.04 -4.37 -6.34
CA ILE A 183 -4.38 -2.95 -6.27
C ILE A 183 -4.85 -2.51 -7.65
N PHE A 184 -6.08 -2.04 -7.73
CA PHE A 184 -6.55 -1.26 -8.87
C PHE A 184 -6.13 0.20 -8.64
N ASN A 185 -5.31 0.72 -9.54
CA ASN A 185 -4.80 2.09 -9.46
C ASN A 185 -5.37 2.93 -10.61
N LEU A 186 -6.21 3.90 -10.27
CA LEU A 186 -6.76 4.87 -11.22
C LEU A 186 -5.94 6.16 -11.17
N ASN A 187 -5.36 6.55 -12.29
CA ASN A 187 -4.67 7.83 -12.43
C ASN A 187 -5.59 8.81 -13.14
N LEU A 188 -5.78 9.99 -12.56
CA LEU A 188 -6.64 11.06 -13.10
C LEU A 188 -5.81 12.33 -13.30
N GLY A 189 -5.92 12.92 -14.50
CA GLY A 189 -5.55 14.31 -14.73
C GLY A 189 -6.73 15.22 -14.44
N ILE A 190 -6.48 16.33 -13.74
CA ILE A 190 -7.49 17.29 -13.31
C ILE A 190 -7.17 18.64 -13.93
N GLU A 191 -8.17 19.22 -14.60
CA GLU A 191 -8.03 20.45 -15.38
C GLU A 191 -7.73 21.70 -14.53
N LYS A 192 -7.91 21.62 -13.21
CA LYS A 192 -7.69 22.73 -12.27
C LYS A 192 -6.65 22.37 -11.22
N ARG A 193 -6.05 23.40 -10.62
CA ARG A 193 -5.21 23.26 -9.43
C ARG A 193 -6.10 23.01 -8.21
N LEU A 194 -5.97 21.82 -7.64
CA LEU A 194 -6.66 21.43 -6.42
C LEU A 194 -6.01 22.12 -5.22
N LYS A 195 -6.84 22.56 -4.26
CA LYS A 195 -6.37 23.17 -2.99
C LYS A 195 -6.03 22.10 -1.94
N PHE A 196 -5.33 21.05 -2.36
CA PHE A 196 -4.83 19.98 -1.49
C PHE A 196 -3.31 20.02 -1.49
N PHE A 197 -2.71 20.12 -0.30
CA PHE A 197 -1.26 20.26 -0.12
C PHE A 197 -0.62 18.96 0.38
N GLN A 198 -1.42 17.95 0.71
CA GLN A 198 -0.95 16.66 1.15
C GLN A 198 -0.31 15.89 0.00
N HIS A 199 0.68 15.07 0.31
CA HIS A 199 1.25 14.12 -0.63
C HIS A 199 0.31 12.93 -0.89
N TRP A 200 -0.28 12.38 0.16
CA TRP A 200 -1.32 11.37 0.09
C TRP A 200 -2.19 11.41 1.35
N VAL A 201 -3.39 10.85 1.23
CA VAL A 201 -4.39 10.75 2.30
C VAL A 201 -4.90 9.31 2.37
N TYR A 202 -5.08 8.81 3.58
CA TYR A 202 -5.61 7.47 3.86
C TYR A 202 -7.09 7.55 4.24
N PHE A 203 -7.87 6.59 3.75
CA PHE A 203 -9.32 6.55 3.93
C PHE A 203 -9.71 5.24 4.64
N PRO A 204 -9.83 5.21 5.98
CA PRO A 204 -10.25 4.02 6.71
C PRO A 204 -11.73 3.66 6.47
N GLU A 205 -12.59 4.64 6.21
CA GLU A 205 -14.04 4.47 6.30
C GLU A 205 -14.59 3.55 5.20
N LYS A 206 -15.44 2.59 5.58
CA LYS A 206 -15.92 1.54 4.68
C LYS A 206 -16.72 2.05 3.48
N ASN A 207 -17.31 3.24 3.58
CA ASN A 207 -18.09 3.87 2.52
C ASN A 207 -17.23 4.31 1.34
N PHE A 208 -15.93 4.59 1.53
CA PHE A 208 -15.03 4.91 0.42
C PHE A 208 -14.44 3.65 -0.21
N SER A 209 -14.54 3.54 -1.53
CA SER A 209 -13.97 2.45 -2.33
C SER A 209 -12.45 2.35 -2.20
N PHE A 210 -11.75 3.47 -2.17
CA PHE A 210 -10.30 3.54 -2.06
C PHE A 210 -9.79 3.55 -0.61
N PHE A 211 -8.55 3.07 -0.42
CA PHE A 211 -7.84 3.19 0.86
C PHE A 211 -6.83 4.35 0.85
N ARG A 212 -6.39 4.79 -0.33
CA ARG A 212 -5.43 5.88 -0.49
C ARG A 212 -5.71 6.70 -1.74
N VAL A 213 -5.55 8.01 -1.61
CA VAL A 213 -5.46 8.97 -2.72
C VAL A 213 -4.15 9.71 -2.57
N GLY A 214 -3.38 9.85 -3.64
CA GLY A 214 -2.19 10.69 -3.65
C GLY A 214 -2.20 11.74 -4.73
N PHE A 215 -1.34 12.75 -4.54
CA PHE A 215 -1.33 14.00 -5.29
C PHE A 215 0.08 14.22 -5.87
N PRO A 216 0.45 13.55 -6.98
CA PRO A 216 1.81 13.61 -7.51
C PRO A 216 2.33 15.01 -7.83
N HIS A 217 1.46 15.94 -8.24
CA HIS A 217 1.81 17.34 -8.45
C HIS A 217 2.39 18.04 -7.21
N ASN A 218 2.19 17.49 -6.01
CA ASN A 218 2.83 17.96 -4.78
C ASN A 218 4.21 17.31 -4.53
N PHE A 219 4.55 16.21 -5.22
CA PHE A 219 5.88 15.60 -5.17
C PHE A 219 6.86 16.38 -6.05
N SER A 220 6.39 16.78 -7.23
CA SER A 220 7.09 17.67 -8.15
C SER A 220 6.09 18.38 -9.07
N SER A 221 6.33 19.67 -9.30
CA SER A 221 5.55 20.49 -10.24
C SER A 221 5.64 20.02 -11.70
N PHE A 222 6.63 19.20 -12.06
CA PHE A 222 6.78 18.66 -13.41
C PHE A 222 5.98 17.37 -13.66
N LEU A 223 5.26 16.85 -12.67
CA LEU A 223 4.39 15.68 -12.84
C LEU A 223 3.00 16.03 -13.38
N THR A 224 2.77 17.31 -13.66
CA THR A 224 1.55 17.83 -14.29
C THR A 224 1.88 19.03 -15.17
N PRO A 225 1.03 19.36 -16.17
CA PRO A 225 1.07 20.67 -16.81
C PRO A 225 0.83 21.82 -15.80
N SER A 226 1.19 23.04 -16.19
CA SER A 226 0.98 24.24 -15.35
C SER A 226 -0.50 24.38 -14.94
N ASP A 227 -0.72 24.74 -13.68
CA ASP A 227 -2.04 25.01 -13.10
C ASP A 227 -3.04 23.83 -13.14
N LYS A 228 -2.54 22.62 -13.39
CA LYS A 228 -3.29 21.36 -13.36
C LYS A 228 -2.97 20.57 -12.10
N SER A 229 -3.74 19.51 -11.87
CA SER A 229 -3.46 18.53 -10.82
C SER A 229 -3.50 17.12 -11.38
N SER A 230 -2.90 16.20 -10.64
CA SER A 230 -3.02 14.76 -10.89
C SER A 230 -3.30 14.04 -9.59
N LEU A 231 -4.04 12.94 -9.71
CA LEU A 231 -4.38 12.04 -8.62
C LEU A 231 -4.02 10.61 -9.00
N TYR A 232 -3.53 9.83 -8.04
CA TYR A 232 -3.64 8.36 -8.10
C TYR A 232 -4.57 7.89 -7.00
N ILE A 233 -5.43 6.93 -7.33
CA ILE A 233 -6.43 6.39 -6.42
C ILE A 233 -6.28 4.88 -6.36
N GLU A 234 -6.09 4.35 -5.16
CA GLU A 234 -5.81 2.93 -4.96
C GLU A 234 -6.96 2.22 -4.25
N VAL A 235 -7.41 1.14 -4.88
CA VAL A 235 -8.44 0.23 -4.37
C VAL A 235 -7.87 -1.17 -4.28
N SER A 236 -7.81 -1.72 -3.08
CA SER A 236 -7.44 -3.13 -2.89
C SER A 236 -8.61 -4.05 -3.22
N TYR A 237 -8.30 -5.14 -3.91
CA TYR A 237 -9.25 -6.21 -4.20
C TYR A 237 -8.58 -7.58 -4.11
N SER A 238 -9.40 -8.61 -3.92
CA SER A 238 -8.97 -10.01 -3.91
C SER A 238 -10.12 -10.90 -4.33
N VAL A 239 -9.90 -12.22 -4.37
CA VAL A 239 -10.97 -13.20 -4.60
C VAL A 239 -12.08 -13.07 -3.56
N ASN A 240 -11.73 -12.77 -2.30
CA ASN A 240 -12.69 -12.63 -1.20
C ASN A 240 -13.36 -11.25 -1.15
N LYS A 241 -12.77 -10.25 -1.80
CA LYS A 241 -13.30 -8.89 -1.92
C LYS A 241 -13.12 -8.39 -3.35
N PRO A 242 -13.92 -8.91 -4.29
CA PRO A 242 -13.80 -8.53 -5.69
C PRO A 242 -14.26 -7.08 -5.90
N ILE A 243 -13.80 -6.48 -6.99
CA ILE A 243 -14.29 -5.21 -7.50
C ILE A 243 -14.98 -5.46 -8.84
N ASP A 244 -16.04 -4.69 -9.11
CA ASP A 244 -16.62 -4.62 -10.45
C ASP A 244 -15.78 -3.68 -11.31
N LYS A 245 -14.92 -4.25 -12.17
CA LYS A 245 -14.02 -3.48 -13.04
C LYS A 245 -14.76 -2.58 -14.03
N ASN A 246 -16.01 -2.88 -14.37
CA ASN A 246 -16.78 -2.06 -15.29
C ASN A 246 -17.30 -0.79 -14.61
N ASN A 247 -17.58 -0.86 -13.31
CA ASN A 247 -18.20 0.25 -12.56
C ASN A 247 -17.28 0.92 -11.54
N ILE A 248 -16.10 0.34 -11.24
CA ILE A 248 -15.21 0.85 -10.19
C ILE A 248 -14.76 2.29 -10.43
N ILE A 249 -14.55 2.69 -11.69
CA ILE A 249 -14.14 4.06 -12.03
C ILE A 249 -15.25 5.06 -11.67
N LEU A 250 -16.51 4.75 -12.01
CA LEU A 250 -17.65 5.59 -11.65
C LEU A 250 -17.80 5.70 -10.13
N ARG A 251 -17.64 4.57 -9.43
CA ARG A 251 -17.69 4.54 -7.96
C ARG A 251 -16.58 5.37 -7.33
N ILE A 252 -15.35 5.28 -7.83
CA ILE A 252 -14.23 6.10 -7.37
C ILE A 252 -14.53 7.59 -7.57
N LYS A 253 -15.00 8.00 -8.76
CA LYS A 253 -15.34 9.41 -9.02
C LYS A 253 -16.41 9.92 -8.05
N GLU A 254 -17.45 9.14 -7.77
CA GLU A 254 -18.48 9.51 -6.79
C GLU A 254 -17.90 9.63 -5.38
N ASP A 255 -17.04 8.70 -4.97
CA ASP A 255 -16.40 8.71 -3.65
C ASP A 255 -15.43 9.86 -3.46
N LEU A 256 -14.69 10.26 -4.51
CA LEU A 256 -13.85 11.45 -4.48
C LEU A 256 -14.68 12.72 -4.25
N ARG A 257 -15.90 12.80 -4.82
CA ARG A 257 -16.83 13.90 -4.56
C ARG A 257 -17.36 13.88 -3.13
N LYS A 258 -17.74 12.70 -2.63
CA LYS A 258 -18.16 12.52 -1.22
C LYS A 258 -17.05 12.89 -0.24
N ALA A 259 -15.79 12.65 -0.59
CA ALA A 259 -14.63 13.04 0.19
C ALA A 259 -14.27 14.54 0.06
N GLY A 260 -14.96 15.30 -0.81
CA GLY A 260 -14.66 16.71 -1.08
C GLY A 260 -13.36 16.93 -1.86
N ILE A 261 -12.81 15.89 -2.49
CA ILE A 261 -11.59 16.00 -3.32
C ILE A 261 -11.92 16.54 -4.71
N LEU A 262 -13.03 16.07 -5.29
CA LEU A 262 -13.54 16.54 -6.57
C LEU A 262 -14.85 17.30 -6.38
N THR A 263 -15.09 18.28 -7.24
CA THR A 263 -16.35 19.01 -7.37
C THR A 263 -17.23 18.42 -8.47
N LEU A 264 -18.50 18.83 -8.54
CA LEU A 264 -19.43 18.35 -9.59
C LEU A 264 -19.00 18.80 -11.00
N ASP A 265 -18.25 19.91 -11.08
CA ASP A 265 -17.82 20.53 -12.34
C ASP A 265 -16.52 19.95 -12.92
N GLU A 266 -15.88 19.02 -12.19
CA GLU A 266 -14.66 18.33 -12.61
C GLU A 266 -15.07 16.94 -13.15
N GLN A 267 -15.30 16.86 -14.47
CA GLN A 267 -15.64 15.62 -15.20
C GLN A 267 -14.43 14.99 -15.89
#